data_AF-A0A5E4ANV3-F1
#
_entry.id   AF-A0A5E4ANV3-F1
#
_cell.length_a   1.000
_cell.length_b   1.000
_cell.length_c   1.000
_cell.angle_alpha   90.00
_cell.angle_beta   90.00
_cell.angle_gamma   90.00
#
_symmetry.space_group_name_H-M   'P 1'
#
loop_
_entity.id
_entity.type
_entity.pdbx_description
1 polymer ?
#
loop_
_entity_poly.entity_id
_entity_poly.type
_entity_poly.pdbx_seq_one_letter_code
_entity_poly.pdbx_strand_id
1 'polypeptide(L)'
;MPSPSSYHAASHSVQCGFLLWCMAPSPSNGAEFLYKRIIRPFFLKHQSQVDSVMKDLKDKAKETADAITKEAKKATVNLLGEEKKST
;
A
#
# COMPACT_ATOMS: atom_id res chain seq x y z
N MET A 1 -5.31 13.16 -41.88
CA MET A 1 -5.83 12.00 -41.13
C MET A 1 -4.76 11.61 -40.11
N PRO A 2 -4.99 11.69 -38.79
CA PRO A 2 -3.97 11.39 -37.80
C PRO A 2 -3.73 9.87 -37.70
N SER A 3 -2.49 9.46 -37.45
CA SER A 3 -2.04 8.07 -37.48
C SER A 3 -2.59 7.22 -36.32
N PRO A 4 -2.77 5.90 -36.51
CA PRO A 4 -3.33 4.99 -35.50
C PRO A 4 -2.55 4.93 -34.18
N SER A 5 -1.26 5.28 -34.17
CA SER A 5 -0.43 5.32 -32.95
C SER A 5 -0.79 6.46 -31.98
N SER A 6 -1.50 7.50 -32.44
CA SER A 6 -1.91 8.61 -31.56
C SER A 6 -3.10 8.24 -30.66
N TYR A 7 -3.91 7.24 -31.03
CA TYR A 7 -5.06 6.79 -30.23
C TYR A 7 -4.66 5.93 -29.03
N HIS A 8 -3.52 5.23 -29.10
CA HIS A 8 -2.98 4.46 -27.96
C HIS A 8 -2.30 5.37 -26.92
N ALA A 9 -1.68 6.48 -27.36
CA ALA A 9 -1.12 7.49 -26.47
C ALA A 9 -2.20 8.24 -25.66
N ALA A 10 -3.42 8.33 -26.18
CA ALA A 10 -4.56 8.95 -25.51
C ALA A 10 -5.12 8.12 -24.33
N SER A 11 -4.82 6.81 -24.27
CA SER A 11 -5.27 5.96 -23.16
C SER A 11 -4.32 6.00 -21.95
N HIS A 12 -3.04 6.33 -22.17
CA HIS A 12 -2.04 6.45 -21.08
C HIS A 12 -2.06 7.84 -20.40
N SER A 13 -2.66 8.84 -21.04
CA SER A 13 -2.62 10.23 -20.59
C SER A 13 -3.44 10.48 -19.33
N VAL A 14 -4.42 9.63 -19.02
CA VAL A 14 -5.24 9.74 -17.79
C VAL A 14 -4.46 9.26 -16.56
N GLN A 15 -3.78 8.11 -16.64
CA GLN A 15 -2.94 7.63 -15.54
C GLN A 15 -1.73 8.54 -15.31
N CYS A 16 -1.05 8.96 -16.38
CA CYS A 16 0.08 9.89 -16.28
C CYS A 16 -0.36 11.28 -15.80
N GLY A 17 -1.51 11.78 -16.27
CA GLY A 17 -2.07 13.05 -15.82
C GLY A 17 -2.47 13.04 -14.34
N PHE A 18 -3.08 11.94 -13.87
CA PHE A 18 -3.40 11.76 -12.45
C PHE A 18 -2.16 11.69 -11.57
N LEU A 19 -1.12 10.95 -11.98
CA LEU A 19 0.14 10.85 -11.25
C LEU A 19 0.90 12.18 -11.22
N LEU A 20 0.97 12.91 -12.33
CA LEU A 20 1.58 14.23 -12.39
C LEU A 20 0.80 15.27 -11.58
N TRP A 21 -0.54 15.21 -11.58
CA TRP A 21 -1.36 16.02 -10.68
C TRP A 21 -1.09 15.64 -9.21
N CYS A 22 -0.93 14.36 -8.89
CA CYS A 22 -0.58 13.90 -7.55
C CYS A 22 0.84 14.31 -7.11
N MET A 23 1.79 14.47 -8.04
CA MET A 23 3.20 14.82 -7.74
C MET A 23 3.52 16.31 -7.91
N ALA A 24 2.64 17.09 -8.55
CA ALA A 24 2.84 18.52 -8.75
C ALA A 24 2.86 19.23 -7.38
N PRO A 25 3.95 19.94 -7.01
CA PRO A 25 4.09 20.63 -5.73
C PRO A 25 3.25 21.90 -5.69
N SER A 26 1.94 21.77 -5.78
CA SER A 26 0.98 22.87 -5.75
C SER A 26 0.14 22.80 -4.47
N PRO A 27 -0.18 23.92 -3.80
CA PRO A 27 -1.12 23.93 -2.68
C PRO A 27 -2.53 23.40 -3.06
N SER A 28 -2.79 23.20 -4.36
CA SER A 28 -3.91 22.42 -4.92
C SER A 28 -3.50 20.98 -5.32
N ASN A 29 -2.68 20.31 -4.49
CA ASN A 29 -2.30 18.90 -4.66
C ASN A 29 -3.55 18.07 -4.93
N GLY A 30 -3.58 17.33 -6.05
CA GLY A 30 -4.72 16.47 -6.38
C GLY A 30 -5.02 15.45 -5.30
N ALA A 31 -3.96 14.98 -4.65
CA ALA A 31 -4.05 14.12 -3.48
C ALA A 31 -4.80 14.81 -2.31
N GLU A 32 -4.49 16.06 -1.98
CA GLU A 32 -5.16 16.83 -0.91
C GLU A 32 -6.62 17.14 -1.25
N PHE A 33 -6.92 17.49 -2.51
CA PHE A 33 -8.30 17.71 -2.96
C PHE A 33 -9.12 16.42 -2.88
N LEU A 34 -8.58 15.30 -3.37
CA LEU A 34 -9.19 13.98 -3.25
C LEU A 34 -9.37 13.59 -1.77
N TYR A 35 -8.39 13.94 -0.93
CA TYR A 35 -8.45 13.70 0.51
C TYR A 35 -9.60 14.45 1.17
N LYS A 36 -9.71 15.77 0.92
CA LYS A 36 -10.74 16.61 1.55
C LYS A 36 -12.14 16.39 0.98
N ARG A 37 -12.27 16.09 -0.32
CA ARG A 37 -13.55 16.00 -1.03
C ARG A 37 -14.13 14.59 -1.11
N ILE A 38 -13.29 13.56 -1.20
CA ILE A 38 -13.72 12.16 -1.33
C ILE A 38 -13.40 11.37 -0.06
N ILE A 39 -12.14 11.38 0.40
CA ILE A 39 -11.73 10.56 1.57
C ILE A 39 -12.42 11.05 2.84
N ARG A 40 -12.47 12.37 3.09
CA ARG A 40 -13.05 12.96 4.31
C ARG A 40 -14.54 12.63 4.51
N PRO A 41 -15.44 12.81 3.53
CA PRO A 41 -16.85 12.45 3.71
C PRO A 41 -17.07 10.92 3.75
N PHE A 42 -16.21 10.13 3.11
CA PHE A 42 -16.28 8.67 3.18
C PHE A 42 -15.83 8.15 4.56
N PHE A 43 -14.74 8.72 5.11
CA PHE A 43 -14.23 8.39 6.45
C PHE A 43 -15.25 8.74 7.55
N LEU A 44 -15.93 9.88 7.44
CA LEU A 44 -17.00 10.28 8.36
C LEU A 44 -18.25 9.39 8.25
N LYS A 45 -18.62 8.94 7.04
CA LYS A 45 -19.78 8.05 6.84
C LYS A 45 -19.50 6.59 7.15
N HIS A 46 -18.25 6.15 7.09
CA HIS A 46 -17.86 4.75 7.19
C HIS A 46 -16.82 4.50 8.28
N GLN A 47 -16.75 5.37 9.29
CA GLN A 47 -15.80 5.25 10.41
C GLN A 47 -15.81 3.82 10.99
N SER A 48 -16.97 3.21 11.18
CA SER A 48 -17.09 1.83 11.67
C SER A 48 -16.60 0.76 10.68
N GLN A 49 -16.81 0.96 9.37
CA GLN A 49 -16.34 0.00 8.37
C GLN A 49 -14.83 0.13 8.20
N VAL A 50 -14.30 1.34 8.04
CA VAL A 50 -12.86 1.60 7.88
C VAL A 50 -12.09 1.17 9.14
N ASP A 51 -12.61 1.41 10.33
CA ASP A 51 -12.01 0.93 11.57
C ASP A 51 -12.00 -0.60 11.64
N SER A 52 -13.09 -1.27 11.24
CA SER A 52 -13.13 -2.74 11.14
C SER A 52 -12.10 -3.27 10.14
N VAL A 53 -12.03 -2.73 8.92
CA VAL A 53 -11.08 -3.23 7.91
C VAL A 53 -9.64 -2.95 8.35
N MET A 54 -9.36 -1.78 8.94
CA MET A 54 -8.05 -1.43 9.47
C MET A 54 -7.64 -2.37 10.61
N LYS A 55 -8.59 -2.72 11.49
CA LYS A 55 -8.38 -3.68 12.57
C LYS A 55 -8.07 -5.08 12.02
N ASP A 56 -8.87 -5.57 11.08
CA ASP A 56 -8.65 -6.88 10.43
C ASP A 56 -7.30 -6.93 9.70
N LEU A 57 -6.93 -5.86 8.99
CA LEU A 57 -5.62 -5.71 8.34
C LEU A 57 -4.48 -5.70 9.35
N LYS A 58 -4.64 -4.96 10.46
CA LYS A 58 -3.64 -4.87 11.52
C LYS A 58 -3.46 -6.20 12.24
N ASP A 59 -4.55 -6.89 12.56
CA ASP A 59 -4.52 -8.21 13.20
C ASP A 59 -3.88 -9.25 12.26
N LYS A 60 -4.24 -9.27 10.98
CA LYS A 60 -3.57 -10.14 9.99
C LYS A 60 -2.09 -9.81 9.78
N ALA A 61 -1.74 -8.53 9.71
CA ALA A 61 -0.35 -8.11 9.58
C ALA A 61 0.47 -8.50 10.81
N LYS A 62 -0.11 -8.36 12.00
CA LYS A 62 0.51 -8.78 13.25
C LYS A 62 0.69 -10.30 13.31
N GLU A 63 -0.34 -11.07 12.97
CA GLU A 63 -0.26 -12.54 12.96
C GLU A 63 0.79 -13.03 11.95
N THR A 64 0.84 -12.41 10.77
CA THR A 64 1.88 -12.65 9.77
C THR A 64 3.27 -12.30 10.32
N ALA A 65 3.45 -11.13 10.92
CA ALA A 65 4.72 -10.71 11.51
C ALA A 65 5.18 -11.61 12.67
N ASP A 66 4.26 -12.04 13.54
CA ASP A 66 4.51 -12.98 14.62
C ASP A 66 4.91 -14.36 14.07
N ALA A 67 4.25 -14.84 13.01
CA ALA A 67 4.62 -16.09 12.33
C ALA A 67 6.01 -16.00 11.71
N ILE A 68 6.33 -14.92 10.98
CA ILE A 68 7.65 -14.70 10.39
C ILE A 68 8.72 -14.61 11.48
N THR A 69 8.43 -13.90 12.58
CA THR A 69 9.36 -13.75 13.70
C THR A 69 9.60 -15.09 14.41
N LYS A 70 8.55 -15.90 14.57
CA LYS A 70 8.64 -17.23 15.18
C LYS A 70 9.47 -18.18 14.31
N GLU A 71 9.22 -18.21 13.00
CA GLU A 71 10.00 -19.03 12.07
C GLU A 71 11.45 -18.54 11.98
N ALA A 72 11.69 -17.23 11.97
CA ALA A 72 13.04 -16.67 12.01
C ALA A 72 13.79 -17.05 13.30
N LYS A 73 13.12 -16.97 14.47
CA LYS A 73 13.67 -17.42 15.75
C LYS A 73 13.94 -18.91 15.78
N LYS A 74 13.06 -19.72 15.18
CA LYS A 74 13.23 -21.18 15.10
C LYS A 74 14.39 -21.54 14.18
N ALA A 75 14.52 -20.86 13.05
CA ALA A 75 15.63 -21.03 12.11
C ALA A 75 16.95 -20.62 12.75
N THR A 76 17.01 -19.49 13.47
CA THR A 76 18.24 -19.08 14.17
C THR A 76 18.61 -20.01 15.32
N VAL A 77 17.63 -20.53 16.08
CA VAL A 77 17.89 -21.55 17.12
C VAL A 77 18.39 -22.85 16.51
N ASN A 78 17.84 -23.29 15.37
CA ASN A 78 18.36 -24.46 14.66
C ASN A 78 19.80 -24.22 14.15
N LEU A 79 20.06 -23.08 13.52
CA LEU A 79 21.41 -22.73 13.04
C LEU A 79 22.43 -22.65 14.18
N LEU A 80 22.06 -22.08 15.33
CA LEU A 80 22.92 -22.01 16.51
C LEU A 80 23.10 -23.39 17.19
N GLY A 81 22.09 -24.26 17.07
CA GLY A 81 22.15 -25.64 17.54
C GLY A 81 23.06 -26.52 16.68
N GLU A 82 23.12 -26.28 15.36
CA GLU A 82 24.04 -26.99 14.46
C GLU A 82 25.50 -26.57 14.68
N GLU A 83 25.78 -25.32 15.06
CA GLU A 83 27.14 -24.88 15.43
C GLU A 83 27.69 -25.66 16.64
N LYS A 84 26.85 -25.96 17.65
CA LYS A 84 27.29 -26.66 18.87
C LYS A 84 27.42 -28.19 18.75
N LYS A 85 27.04 -28.79 17.62
CA LYS A 85 27.14 -30.24 17.39
C LYS A 85 28.35 -30.66 16.54
N SER A 86 29.07 -29.69 15.98
CA SER A 86 30.26 -29.92 15.14
C SER A 86 31.59 -29.51 15.78
N THR A 87 31.62 -29.28 17.10
CA THR A 87 32.88 -29.23 17.89
C THR A 87 32.90 -30.31 18.94
#